data_AF-A0A970ZZ38-F1
#
_entry.id   AF-A0A970ZZ38-F1
#
_cell.length_a   1.000
_cell.length_b   1.000
_cell.length_c   1.000
_cell.angle_alpha   90.00
_cell.angle_beta   90.00
_cell.angle_gamma   90.00
#
_symmetry.space_group_name_H-M   'P 1'
#
loop_
_entity.id
_entity.type
_entity.pdbx_description
1 polymer ?
#
loop_
_entity_poly.entity_id
_entity_poly.type
_entity_poly.pdbx_seq_one_letter_code
_entity_poly.pdbx_strand_id
1 'polypeptide(L)'
;MIRDLVIRQEAARRDISVTEDEVESALQEQFGYDPGAASPPQEPAESDTDEALAVLPSAEITGSETISPTGVLTPTEASATPTPYPTEVPMTAEEYEERQALFFETIEDEVGFSRSEFLRLIESSLLQDKVEQALKAEMATATEQVHARHILVATEEEARQTMARLEAGEAFDALAAELSTDSVSAAEGGDLGWFARGTMVAAFEEAAFSLEPGTISEPVASDYGYHIIEVLERELERPLEDDALVRFQDALLETWYSERTSAEDVVRAFSLNDVPDDPYAAG
;
A
#
# COMPACT_ATOMS: atom_id res chain seq x y z
N MET A 1 -17.99 10.89 -0.32
CA MET A 1 -19.11 11.60 -0.99
C MET A 1 -18.66 12.27 -2.28
N ILE A 2 -17.71 13.21 -2.27
CA ILE A 2 -17.26 13.91 -3.50
C ILE A 2 -16.49 12.98 -4.46
N ARG A 3 -15.51 12.22 -3.95
CA ARG A 3 -14.73 11.27 -4.75
C ARG A 3 -15.60 10.18 -5.40
N ASP A 4 -16.53 9.63 -4.62
CA ASP A 4 -17.54 8.67 -5.11
C ASP A 4 -18.42 9.24 -6.23
N LEU A 5 -18.84 10.51 -6.13
CA LEU A 5 -19.59 11.16 -7.21
C LEU A 5 -18.75 11.28 -8.51
N VAL A 6 -17.49 11.68 -8.39
CA VAL A 6 -16.56 11.76 -9.53
C VAL A 6 -16.38 10.39 -10.17
N ILE A 7 -16.22 9.34 -9.36
CA ILE A 7 -16.10 7.95 -9.82
C ILE A 7 -17.35 7.49 -10.56
N ARG A 8 -18.55 7.70 -10.01
CA ARG A 8 -19.80 7.31 -10.69
C ARG A 8 -20.01 8.07 -11.99
N GLN A 9 -19.68 9.36 -12.02
CA GLN A 9 -19.76 10.14 -13.24
C GLN A 9 -18.80 9.60 -14.31
N GLU A 10 -17.58 9.27 -13.92
CA GLU A 10 -16.58 8.73 -14.85
C GLU A 10 -16.92 7.31 -15.31
N ALA A 11 -17.42 6.47 -14.40
CA ALA A 11 -17.94 5.14 -14.72
C ALA A 11 -19.02 5.21 -15.80
N ALA A 12 -19.99 6.12 -15.65
CA ALA A 12 -21.05 6.33 -16.63
C ALA A 12 -20.52 6.82 -18.00
N ARG A 13 -19.46 7.64 -18.02
CA ARG A 13 -18.82 8.07 -19.28
C ARG A 13 -18.11 6.93 -19.99
N ARG A 14 -17.54 6.00 -19.22
CA ARG A 14 -16.73 4.88 -19.71
C ARG A 14 -17.52 3.58 -19.91
N ASP A 15 -18.83 3.60 -19.64
CA ASP A 15 -19.70 2.42 -19.65
C ASP A 15 -19.17 1.30 -18.72
N ILE A 16 -18.61 1.71 -17.58
CA ILE A 16 -18.10 0.80 -16.54
C ILE A 16 -19.22 0.59 -15.52
N SER A 17 -19.55 -0.68 -15.27
CA SER A 17 -20.53 -1.08 -14.26
C SER A 17 -20.01 -2.26 -13.42
N VAL A 18 -20.64 -2.45 -12.26
CA VAL A 18 -20.45 -3.63 -11.41
C VAL A 18 -21.72 -4.47 -11.51
N THR A 19 -21.54 -5.78 -11.69
CA THR A 19 -22.65 -6.74 -11.76
C THR A 19 -22.96 -7.33 -10.39
N GLU A 20 -24.18 -7.84 -10.19
CA GLU A 20 -24.57 -8.48 -8.93
C GLU A 20 -23.66 -9.67 -8.59
N ASP A 21 -23.26 -10.46 -9.59
CA ASP A 21 -22.35 -11.59 -9.43
C ASP A 21 -20.97 -11.17 -8.90
N GLU A 22 -20.46 -10.00 -9.32
CA GLU A 22 -19.18 -9.46 -8.84
C GLU A 22 -19.28 -8.97 -7.39
N VAL A 23 -20.40 -8.34 -7.03
CA VAL A 23 -20.67 -7.93 -5.64
C VAL A 23 -20.78 -9.16 -4.74
N GLU A 24 -21.48 -10.20 -5.19
CA GLU A 24 -21.64 -11.44 -4.45
C GLU A 24 -20.32 -12.20 -4.31
N SER A 25 -19.51 -12.25 -5.37
CA SER A 25 -18.17 -12.85 -5.32
C SER A 25 -17.26 -12.12 -4.32
N ALA A 26 -17.26 -10.78 -4.33
CA ALA A 26 -16.49 -9.98 -3.38
C ALA A 26 -17.01 -10.14 -1.93
N LEU A 27 -18.33 -10.32 -1.76
CA LEU A 27 -18.92 -10.66 -0.46
C LEU A 27 -18.46 -12.03 0.02
N GLN A 28 -18.39 -13.03 -0.85
CA GLN A 28 -17.88 -14.36 -0.51
C GLN A 28 -16.41 -14.31 -0.09
N GLU A 29 -15.58 -13.57 -0.82
CA GLU A 29 -14.16 -13.35 -0.50
C GLU A 29 -13.97 -12.66 0.86
N GLN A 30 -14.80 -11.67 1.20
CA GLN A 30 -14.74 -10.99 2.51
C GLN A 30 -14.94 -11.96 3.68
N PHE A 31 -15.71 -13.03 3.47
CA PHE A 31 -15.94 -14.08 4.43
C PHE A 31 -14.89 -15.21 4.27
N GLY A 32 -14.07 -15.22 3.22
CA GLY A 32 -13.14 -16.31 2.93
C GLY A 32 -13.84 -17.58 2.45
N TYR A 33 -15.00 -17.43 1.80
CA TYR A 33 -15.70 -18.51 1.14
C TYR A 33 -15.29 -18.57 -0.34
N ASP A 34 -14.83 -19.74 -0.79
CA ASP A 34 -14.53 -20.02 -2.19
C ASP A 34 -15.47 -21.14 -2.67
N PRO A 35 -16.46 -20.86 -3.54
CA PRO A 35 -17.39 -21.88 -4.04
C PRO A 35 -16.72 -22.94 -4.91
N GLY A 36 -15.49 -22.70 -5.38
CA GLY A 36 -14.67 -23.65 -6.14
C GLY A 36 -13.76 -24.53 -5.27
N ALA A 37 -13.60 -24.22 -3.98
CA ALA A 37 -12.82 -25.04 -3.06
C ALA A 37 -13.55 -26.35 -2.77
N ALA A 38 -12.87 -27.49 -2.97
CA ALA A 38 -13.45 -28.79 -2.67
C ALA A 38 -13.82 -28.87 -1.19
N SER A 39 -15.12 -29.00 -0.89
CA SER A 39 -15.60 -29.18 0.48
C SER A 39 -14.97 -30.43 1.10
N PRO A 40 -14.59 -30.41 2.38
CA PRO A 40 -14.14 -31.61 3.07
C PRO A 40 -15.24 -32.67 3.00
N PRO A 41 -14.90 -33.97 2.94
CA PRO A 41 -15.91 -35.01 3.04
C PRO A 41 -16.75 -34.79 4.31
N GLN A 42 -18.06 -34.60 4.16
CA GLN A 42 -18.98 -34.56 5.30
C GLN A 42 -18.83 -35.88 6.07
N GLU A 43 -18.33 -35.81 7.29
CA GLU A 43 -18.39 -36.93 8.23
C GLU A 43 -19.88 -37.20 8.50
N PRO A 44 -20.39 -38.44 8.30
CA PRO A 44 -21.81 -38.71 8.43
C PRO A 44 -22.26 -38.41 9.86
N ALA A 45 -23.34 -37.61 9.96
CA ALA A 45 -23.97 -37.24 11.22
C ALA A 45 -24.13 -38.47 12.12
N GLU A 46 -23.47 -38.44 13.28
CA GLU A 46 -23.59 -39.49 14.28
C GLU A 46 -25.04 -39.53 14.76
N SER A 47 -25.73 -40.60 14.38
CA SER A 47 -27.06 -40.96 14.86
C SER A 47 -26.99 -41.22 16.36
N ASP A 48 -27.70 -40.38 17.13
CA ASP A 48 -28.05 -40.61 18.52
C ASP A 48 -28.37 -42.09 18.79
N THR A 49 -27.59 -42.74 19.65
CA THR A 49 -28.05 -43.91 20.42
C THR A 49 -27.48 -43.84 21.84
N ASP A 50 -28.39 -43.79 22.80
CA ASP A 50 -28.21 -43.58 24.23
C ASP A 50 -27.48 -44.75 24.95
N GLU A 51 -26.96 -44.41 26.13
CA GLU A 51 -26.78 -45.24 27.34
C GLU A 51 -25.44 -46.00 27.56
N ALA A 52 -24.53 -45.42 28.37
CA ALA A 52 -24.28 -45.85 29.76
C ALA A 52 -22.98 -45.28 30.40
N LEU A 53 -23.17 -44.33 31.33
CA LEU A 53 -22.55 -44.20 32.67
C LEU A 53 -21.08 -44.62 32.93
N ALA A 54 -20.25 -43.64 33.31
CA ALA A 54 -19.48 -43.68 34.58
C ALA A 54 -18.83 -42.31 34.92
N VAL A 55 -19.45 -41.53 35.80
CA VAL A 55 -18.96 -41.16 37.15
C VAL A 55 -17.67 -40.33 37.22
N LEU A 56 -17.86 -39.06 37.60
CA LEU A 56 -16.85 -38.08 38.03
C LEU A 56 -16.07 -38.56 39.27
N PRO A 57 -14.89 -37.98 39.54
CA PRO A 57 -14.87 -37.15 40.74
C PRO A 57 -14.17 -35.78 40.60
N SER A 58 -14.76 -34.81 41.30
CA SER A 58 -14.18 -33.54 41.75
C SER A 58 -12.81 -33.68 42.42
N ALA A 59 -11.94 -32.69 42.22
CA ALA A 59 -10.97 -32.28 43.24
C ALA A 59 -10.67 -30.78 43.13
N GLU A 60 -10.93 -30.06 44.22
CA GLU A 60 -10.52 -28.70 44.52
C GLU A 60 -8.99 -28.57 44.54
N ILE A 61 -8.47 -27.44 44.07
CA ILE A 61 -7.05 -27.10 44.18
C ILE A 61 -6.86 -26.02 45.25
N THR A 62 -6.48 -26.44 46.45
CA THR A 62 -5.95 -25.60 47.53
C THR A 62 -4.46 -25.84 47.71
N GLY A 63 -3.66 -24.78 47.51
CA GLY A 63 -2.53 -24.40 48.37
C GLY A 63 -1.24 -25.24 48.43
N SER A 64 -0.17 -24.62 47.94
CA SER A 64 1.12 -24.39 48.62
C SER A 64 2.31 -25.38 48.49
N GLU A 65 3.48 -24.73 48.39
CA GLU A 65 4.87 -25.14 48.66
C GLU A 65 5.75 -25.78 47.57
N THR A 66 6.57 -24.89 46.98
CA THR A 66 8.03 -24.99 46.77
C THR A 66 8.75 -26.21 47.35
N ILE A 67 9.42 -26.98 46.48
CA ILE A 67 10.84 -27.39 46.62
C ILE A 67 11.41 -27.90 45.28
N SER A 68 12.58 -27.40 44.92
CA SER A 68 13.62 -28.03 44.07
C SER A 68 14.84 -28.31 44.98
N PRO A 69 15.95 -29.01 44.60
CA PRO A 69 16.36 -29.47 43.25
C PRO A 69 17.01 -30.87 43.18
N THR A 70 17.33 -31.33 41.96
CA THR A 70 18.61 -31.96 41.53
C THR A 70 18.43 -33.20 40.66
N GLY A 71 18.79 -33.06 39.39
CA GLY A 71 19.01 -34.14 38.43
C GLY A 71 19.58 -33.56 37.15
N VAL A 72 20.92 -33.41 37.08
CA VAL A 72 21.65 -33.01 35.87
C VAL A 72 21.65 -34.19 34.91
N LEU A 73 21.04 -34.05 33.72
CA LEU A 73 21.31 -34.88 32.56
C LEU A 73 21.42 -33.99 31.31
N THR A 74 22.45 -34.27 30.52
CA THR A 74 22.96 -33.61 29.31
C THR A 74 21.91 -33.35 28.22
N PRO A 75 21.99 -32.22 27.48
CA PRO A 75 21.11 -31.98 26.34
C PRO A 75 21.56 -32.79 25.12
N THR A 76 20.75 -33.77 24.72
CA THR A 76 20.76 -34.36 23.38
C THR A 76 19.99 -33.41 22.45
N GLU A 77 20.66 -32.93 21.42
CA GLU A 77 20.09 -32.05 20.39
C GLU A 77 18.98 -32.79 19.64
N ALA A 78 17.73 -32.46 19.96
CA ALA A 78 16.55 -32.97 19.27
C ALA A 78 16.34 -32.16 17.99
N SER A 79 16.54 -32.80 16.84
CA SER A 79 16.11 -32.29 15.55
C SER A 79 14.59 -32.14 15.56
N ALA A 80 14.10 -30.90 15.55
CA ALA A 80 12.68 -30.60 15.46
C ALA A 80 12.23 -30.81 14.00
N THR A 81 11.44 -31.84 13.76
CA THR A 81 10.65 -31.98 12.53
C THR A 81 9.66 -30.81 12.50
N PRO A 82 9.56 -30.02 11.41
CA PRO A 82 8.53 -28.97 11.34
C PRO A 82 7.16 -29.63 11.47
N THR A 83 6.39 -29.20 12.47
CA THR A 83 4.99 -29.55 12.61
C THR A 83 4.27 -29.01 11.38
N PRO A 84 3.53 -29.82 10.60
CA PRO A 84 2.69 -29.27 9.54
C PRO A 84 1.71 -28.29 10.18
N TYR A 85 1.69 -27.06 9.70
CA TYR A 85 0.63 -26.10 10.06
C TYR A 85 -0.72 -26.71 9.67
N PRO A 86 -1.79 -26.51 10.46
CA PRO A 86 -3.12 -26.96 10.09
C PRO A 86 -3.49 -26.34 8.73
N THR A 87 -3.80 -27.18 7.75
CA THR A 87 -4.43 -26.75 6.50
C THR A 87 -5.79 -26.17 6.86
N GLU A 88 -6.06 -24.92 6.50
CA GLU A 88 -7.38 -24.32 6.71
C GLU A 88 -8.44 -25.19 6.02
N VAL A 89 -9.47 -25.56 6.77
CA VAL A 89 -10.60 -26.33 6.26
C VAL A 89 -11.42 -25.37 5.41
N PRO A 90 -11.62 -25.61 4.09
CA PRO A 90 -12.43 -24.72 3.27
C PRO A 90 -13.87 -24.72 3.78
N MET A 91 -14.43 -23.52 3.95
CA MET A 91 -15.79 -23.33 4.44
C MET A 91 -16.81 -23.98 3.49
N THR A 92 -17.77 -24.71 4.06
CA THR A 92 -18.91 -25.24 3.30
C THR A 92 -19.94 -24.17 2.97
N ALA A 93 -20.79 -24.41 1.96
CA ALA A 93 -21.84 -23.45 1.56
C ALA A 93 -22.84 -23.16 2.70
N GLU A 94 -23.20 -24.19 3.47
CA GLU A 94 -24.12 -24.08 4.61
C GLU A 94 -23.52 -23.22 5.74
N GLU A 95 -22.27 -23.49 6.11
CA GLU A 95 -21.54 -22.67 7.09
C GLU A 95 -21.38 -21.21 6.62
N TYR A 96 -21.22 -20.98 5.31
CA TYR A 96 -21.18 -19.63 4.75
C TYR A 96 -22.52 -18.89 4.91
N GLU A 97 -23.63 -19.54 4.55
CA GLU A 97 -24.97 -18.97 4.70
C GLU A 97 -25.28 -18.63 6.17
N GLU A 98 -24.99 -19.55 7.10
CA GLU A 98 -25.19 -19.34 8.53
C GLU A 98 -24.34 -18.19 9.07
N ARG A 99 -23.04 -18.17 8.73
CA ARG A 99 -22.13 -17.14 9.20
C ARG A 99 -22.47 -15.77 8.64
N GLN A 100 -22.87 -15.69 7.37
CA GLN A 100 -23.34 -14.46 6.75
C GLN A 100 -24.61 -13.95 7.43
N ALA A 101 -25.60 -14.82 7.64
CA ALA A 101 -26.86 -14.45 8.27
C ALA A 101 -26.63 -13.90 9.68
N LEU A 102 -25.83 -14.61 10.49
CA LEU A 102 -25.49 -14.19 11.85
C LEU A 102 -24.75 -12.86 11.87
N PHE A 103 -23.79 -12.66 10.94
CA PHE A 103 -23.05 -11.40 10.84
C PHE A 103 -23.98 -10.22 10.59
N PHE A 104 -24.86 -10.31 9.58
CA PHE A 104 -25.75 -9.21 9.24
C PHE A 104 -26.85 -9.00 10.27
N GLU A 105 -27.39 -10.05 10.88
CA GLU A 105 -28.32 -9.92 12.02
C GLU A 105 -27.66 -9.14 13.16
N THR A 106 -26.44 -9.52 13.54
CA THR A 106 -25.71 -8.87 14.64
C THR A 106 -25.39 -7.41 14.31
N ILE A 107 -24.86 -7.12 13.13
CA ILE A 107 -24.46 -5.77 12.73
C ILE A 107 -25.69 -4.86 12.52
N GLU A 108 -26.80 -5.41 12.02
CA GLU A 108 -28.05 -4.66 11.90
C GLU A 108 -28.63 -4.32 13.29
N ASP A 109 -28.62 -5.27 14.24
CA ASP A 109 -29.12 -5.04 15.59
C ASP A 109 -28.24 -4.09 16.42
N GLU A 110 -26.91 -4.21 16.30
CA GLU A 110 -25.98 -3.44 17.12
C GLU A 110 -25.72 -2.03 16.58
N VAL A 111 -25.59 -1.89 15.25
CA VAL A 111 -25.17 -0.62 14.62
C VAL A 111 -26.12 -0.13 13.51
N GLY A 112 -27.24 -0.83 13.26
CA GLY A 112 -28.24 -0.42 12.28
C GLY A 112 -27.76 -0.51 10.83
N PHE A 113 -26.73 -1.31 10.56
CA PHE A 113 -26.09 -1.39 9.26
C PHE A 113 -26.52 -2.66 8.52
N SER A 114 -27.39 -2.50 7.54
CA SER A 114 -28.03 -3.61 6.82
C SER A 114 -27.11 -4.28 5.79
N ARG A 115 -27.44 -5.52 5.41
CA ARG A 115 -26.82 -6.20 4.26
C ARG A 115 -26.85 -5.33 3.00
N SER A 116 -27.96 -4.63 2.75
CA SER A 116 -28.10 -3.77 1.56
C SER A 116 -27.11 -2.59 1.57
N GLU A 117 -26.79 -2.04 2.73
CA GLU A 117 -25.77 -1.01 2.88
C GLU A 117 -24.37 -1.57 2.67
N PHE A 118 -24.11 -2.76 3.19
CA PHE A 118 -22.85 -3.46 2.95
C PHE A 118 -22.60 -3.73 1.48
N LEU A 119 -23.60 -4.26 0.76
CA LEU A 119 -23.48 -4.51 -0.67
C LEU A 119 -23.26 -3.24 -1.47
N ARG A 120 -23.91 -2.13 -1.10
CA ARG A 120 -23.66 -0.81 -1.73
C ARG A 120 -22.22 -0.33 -1.52
N LEU A 121 -21.60 -0.63 -0.37
CA LEU A 121 -20.19 -0.31 -0.14
C LEU A 121 -19.27 -1.16 -1.01
N ILE A 122 -19.54 -2.47 -1.11
CA ILE A 122 -18.77 -3.36 -2.00
C ILE A 122 -18.91 -2.89 -3.45
N GLU A 123 -20.13 -2.66 -3.93
CA GLU A 123 -20.41 -2.17 -5.28
C GLU A 123 -19.64 -0.87 -5.56
N SER A 124 -19.68 0.07 -4.62
CA SER A 124 -18.94 1.32 -4.71
C SER A 124 -17.42 1.13 -4.76
N SER A 125 -16.88 0.19 -3.99
CA SER A 125 -15.44 -0.14 -3.98
C SER A 125 -15.02 -0.75 -5.31
N LEU A 126 -15.76 -1.76 -5.78
CA LEU A 126 -15.49 -2.43 -7.06
C LEU A 126 -15.59 -1.46 -8.23
N LEU A 127 -16.57 -0.55 -8.20
CA LEU A 127 -16.72 0.47 -9.23
C LEU A 127 -15.53 1.43 -9.24
N GLN A 128 -15.08 1.85 -8.04
CA GLN A 128 -13.88 2.67 -7.90
C GLN A 128 -12.66 1.94 -8.47
N ASP A 129 -12.42 0.70 -8.07
CA ASP A 129 -11.26 -0.07 -8.52
C ASP A 129 -11.24 -0.24 -10.04
N LYS A 130 -12.39 -0.56 -10.65
CA LYS A 130 -12.51 -0.68 -12.11
C LYS A 130 -12.23 0.64 -12.82
N VAL A 131 -12.77 1.75 -12.32
CA VAL A 131 -12.52 3.07 -12.92
C VAL A 131 -11.05 3.45 -12.77
N GLU A 132 -10.46 3.25 -11.60
CA GLU A 132 -9.04 3.54 -11.36
C GLU A 132 -8.14 2.68 -12.25
N GLN A 133 -8.43 1.38 -12.41
CA GLN A 133 -7.71 0.51 -13.34
C GLN A 133 -7.83 0.99 -14.79
N ALA A 134 -9.03 1.36 -15.24
CA ALA A 134 -9.25 1.88 -16.59
C ALA A 134 -8.51 3.21 -16.83
N LEU A 135 -8.49 4.09 -15.83
CA LEU A 135 -7.73 5.34 -15.88
C LEU A 135 -6.22 5.07 -15.96
N LYS A 136 -5.69 4.21 -15.07
CA LYS A 136 -4.27 3.85 -15.04
C LYS A 136 -3.80 3.18 -16.33
N ALA A 137 -4.65 2.38 -16.97
CA ALA A 137 -4.34 1.74 -18.25
C ALA A 137 -4.14 2.75 -19.41
N GLU A 138 -4.69 3.96 -19.30
CA GLU A 138 -4.56 5.03 -20.28
C GLU A 138 -3.51 6.08 -19.89
N MET A 139 -3.00 6.02 -18.66
CA MET A 139 -1.99 6.95 -18.16
C MET A 139 -0.61 6.66 -18.75
N ALA A 140 0.24 7.69 -18.74
CA ALA A 140 1.62 7.55 -19.19
C ALA A 140 2.37 6.50 -18.35
N THR A 141 3.15 5.66 -19.02
CA THR A 141 4.02 4.65 -18.41
C THR A 141 5.51 5.02 -18.46
N ALA A 142 5.79 6.17 -19.04
CA ALA A 142 7.11 6.74 -19.22
C ALA A 142 7.07 8.22 -18.83
N THR A 143 8.20 8.74 -18.37
CA THR A 143 8.32 10.14 -17.93
C THR A 143 9.74 10.66 -18.16
N GLU A 144 9.93 11.96 -17.92
CA GLU A 144 11.25 12.57 -17.95
C GLU A 144 12.10 11.99 -16.83
N GLN A 145 13.22 11.38 -17.21
CA GLN A 145 14.23 10.88 -16.29
C GLN A 145 15.59 11.47 -16.63
N VAL A 146 16.41 11.67 -15.60
CA VAL A 146 17.81 12.08 -15.73
C VAL A 146 18.69 11.00 -15.13
N HIS A 147 19.81 10.71 -15.80
CA HIS A 147 20.91 9.94 -15.24
C HIS A 147 21.92 10.93 -14.71
N ALA A 148 22.16 10.94 -13.41
CA ALA A 148 23.11 11.86 -12.80
C ALA A 148 24.04 11.15 -11.82
N ARG A 149 25.17 11.79 -11.57
CA ARG A 149 26.09 11.46 -10.50
C ARG A 149 26.30 12.65 -9.57
N HIS A 150 26.69 12.40 -8.33
CA HIS A 150 26.89 13.45 -7.35
C HIS A 150 28.08 13.25 -6.41
N ILE A 151 28.51 14.35 -5.80
CA ILE A 151 29.43 14.37 -4.67
C ILE A 151 28.72 15.12 -3.55
N LEU A 152 28.53 14.46 -2.41
CA LEU A 152 27.92 15.05 -1.22
C LEU A 152 28.99 15.40 -0.19
N VAL A 153 29.05 16.66 0.24
CA VAL A 153 29.98 17.11 1.29
C VAL A 153 29.22 17.85 2.39
N ALA A 154 29.82 17.91 3.59
CA ALA A 154 29.12 18.45 4.76
C ALA A 154 28.96 19.98 4.70
N THR A 155 29.91 20.68 4.08
CA THR A 155 29.97 22.15 4.11
C THR A 155 30.10 22.79 2.72
N GLU A 156 29.62 24.03 2.59
CA GLU A 156 29.74 24.81 1.36
C GLU A 156 31.20 25.04 0.96
N GLU A 157 32.08 25.18 1.95
CA GLU A 157 33.51 25.38 1.73
C GLU A 157 34.16 24.14 1.10
N GLU A 158 33.84 22.94 1.59
CA GLU A 158 34.28 21.68 0.97
C GLU A 158 33.72 21.54 -0.46
N ALA A 159 32.48 21.97 -0.69
CA ALA A 159 31.88 21.91 -2.02
C ALA A 159 32.62 22.84 -2.99
N ARG A 160 32.93 24.07 -2.57
CA ARG A 160 33.72 25.02 -3.37
C ARG A 160 35.13 24.52 -3.66
N GLN A 161 35.79 23.91 -2.68
CA GLN A 161 37.10 23.29 -2.89
C GLN A 161 37.03 22.12 -3.88
N THR A 162 35.97 21.32 -3.81
CA THR A 162 35.74 20.21 -4.75
C THR A 162 35.48 20.72 -6.17
N MET A 163 34.67 21.77 -6.33
CA MET A 163 34.46 22.45 -7.61
C MET A 163 35.77 22.97 -8.21
N ALA A 164 36.62 23.62 -7.41
CA ALA A 164 37.93 24.10 -7.88
C ALA A 164 38.85 22.95 -8.37
N ARG A 165 38.76 21.76 -7.77
CA ARG A 165 39.49 20.56 -8.21
C ARG A 165 38.93 19.99 -9.51
N LEU A 166 37.61 19.94 -9.64
CA LEU A 166 36.93 19.57 -10.89
C LEU A 166 37.32 20.51 -12.04
N GLU A 167 37.32 21.83 -11.80
CA GLU A 167 37.76 22.84 -12.78
C GLU A 167 39.24 22.71 -13.15
N ALA A 168 40.08 22.23 -12.22
CA ALA A 168 41.49 21.92 -12.47
C ALA A 168 41.70 20.64 -13.28
N GLY A 169 40.63 19.88 -13.59
CA GLY A 169 40.64 18.69 -14.42
C GLY A 169 40.83 17.37 -13.65
N GLU A 170 40.63 17.38 -12.32
CA GLU A 170 40.54 16.13 -11.56
C GLU A 170 39.27 15.35 -11.95
N ALA A 171 39.37 14.02 -11.95
CA ALA A 171 38.26 13.16 -12.39
C ALA A 171 37.15 13.13 -11.33
N PHE A 172 35.90 13.27 -11.78
CA PHE A 172 34.73 13.35 -10.89
C PHE A 172 34.58 12.11 -10.02
N ASP A 173 34.74 10.91 -10.60
CA ASP A 173 34.65 9.63 -9.92
C ASP A 173 35.71 9.47 -8.82
N ALA A 174 36.92 9.98 -9.06
CA ALA A 174 37.98 9.99 -8.05
C ALA A 174 37.64 10.91 -6.88
N LEU A 175 37.10 12.10 -7.14
CA LEU A 175 36.66 13.03 -6.10
C LEU A 175 35.44 12.52 -5.34
N ALA A 176 34.50 11.86 -6.03
CA ALA A 176 33.36 11.22 -5.40
C ALA A 176 33.82 10.14 -4.41
N ALA A 177 34.75 9.28 -4.80
CA ALA A 177 35.30 8.24 -3.93
C ALA A 177 36.12 8.81 -2.75
N GLU A 178 36.80 9.95 -2.95
CA GLU A 178 37.63 10.58 -1.93
C GLU A 178 36.83 11.39 -0.90
N LEU A 179 35.83 12.16 -1.37
CA LEU A 179 35.22 13.24 -0.60
C LEU A 179 33.73 13.03 -0.28
N SER A 180 33.02 12.22 -1.07
CA SER A 180 31.57 12.09 -0.90
C SER A 180 31.23 11.38 0.40
N THR A 181 30.31 11.96 1.17
CA THR A 181 29.77 11.37 2.40
C THR A 181 28.66 10.35 2.11
N ASP A 182 28.13 10.32 0.89
CA ASP A 182 27.25 9.26 0.42
C ASP A 182 28.08 8.04 0.00
N SER A 183 28.33 7.16 0.97
CA SER A 183 29.19 5.98 0.78
C SER A 183 28.66 4.97 -0.23
N VAL A 184 27.36 5.00 -0.55
CA VAL A 184 26.75 4.05 -1.50
C VAL A 184 27.15 4.44 -2.92
N SER A 185 26.81 5.66 -3.34
CA SER A 185 27.15 6.14 -4.69
C SER A 185 28.64 6.45 -4.84
N ALA A 186 29.34 6.87 -3.78
CA ALA A 186 30.77 7.16 -3.83
C ALA A 186 31.60 5.99 -4.36
N ALA A 187 31.22 4.76 -4.01
CA ALA A 187 31.89 3.54 -4.48
C ALA A 187 31.74 3.32 -5.99
N GLU A 188 30.71 3.89 -6.60
CA GLU A 188 30.39 3.83 -8.03
C GLU A 188 30.67 5.18 -8.74
N GLY A 189 31.59 5.98 -8.20
CA GLY A 189 31.97 7.26 -8.80
C GLY A 189 30.90 8.35 -8.68
N GLY A 190 30.03 8.22 -7.68
CA GLY A 190 28.92 9.12 -7.40
C GLY A 190 27.65 8.80 -8.20
N ASP A 191 27.62 7.72 -8.98
CA ASP A 191 26.49 7.40 -9.85
C ASP A 191 25.20 7.10 -9.04
N LEU A 192 24.10 7.76 -9.42
CA LEU A 192 22.77 7.56 -8.84
C LEU A 192 21.84 6.78 -9.79
N GLY A 193 22.28 6.50 -11.01
CA GLY A 193 21.44 5.92 -12.04
C GLY A 193 20.37 6.88 -12.54
N TRP A 194 19.32 6.31 -13.15
CA TRP A 194 18.18 7.05 -13.69
C TRP A 194 17.15 7.32 -12.61
N PHE A 195 16.66 8.55 -12.53
CA PHE A 195 15.55 8.89 -11.65
C PHE A 195 14.58 9.88 -12.30
N ALA A 196 13.30 9.73 -11.94
CA ALA A 196 12.22 10.63 -12.31
C ALA A 196 12.03 11.73 -11.27
N ARG A 197 11.24 12.75 -11.62
CA ARG A 197 10.78 13.75 -10.66
C ARG A 197 10.01 13.13 -9.49
N GLY A 198 10.13 13.71 -8.31
CA GLY A 198 9.62 13.21 -7.03
C GLY A 198 10.47 12.11 -6.39
N THR A 199 11.61 11.73 -6.98
CA THR A 199 12.47 10.66 -6.43
C THR A 199 13.55 11.20 -5.49
N MET A 200 14.04 12.43 -5.76
CA MET A 200 15.13 13.07 -5.02
C MET A 200 14.61 14.24 -4.18
N VAL A 201 15.44 14.77 -3.27
CA VAL A 201 15.09 16.00 -2.53
C VAL A 201 14.90 17.17 -3.50
N ALA A 202 13.92 18.04 -3.20
CA ALA A 202 13.46 19.06 -4.14
C ALA A 202 14.60 19.94 -4.71
N ALA A 203 15.54 20.38 -3.87
CA ALA A 203 16.67 21.22 -4.32
C ALA A 203 17.61 20.47 -5.28
N PHE A 204 17.91 19.20 -5.01
CA PHE A 204 18.74 18.36 -5.87
C PHE A 204 18.05 18.13 -7.21
N GLU A 205 16.77 17.77 -7.17
CA GLU A 205 15.97 17.51 -8.35
C GLU A 205 15.86 18.74 -9.24
N GLU A 206 15.53 19.91 -8.67
CA GLU A 206 15.42 21.16 -9.42
C GLU A 206 16.71 21.48 -10.17
N ALA A 207 17.86 21.34 -9.49
CA ALA A 207 19.16 21.52 -10.10
C ALA A 207 19.42 20.48 -11.21
N ALA A 208 19.29 19.18 -10.93
CA ALA A 208 19.56 18.12 -11.89
C ALA A 208 18.69 18.25 -13.16
N PHE A 209 17.39 18.49 -13.02
CA PHE A 209 16.49 18.65 -14.16
C PHE A 209 16.64 20.00 -14.88
N SER A 210 17.36 20.97 -14.32
CA SER A 210 17.69 22.23 -15.00
C SER A 210 18.98 22.15 -15.85
N LEU A 211 19.85 21.18 -15.56
CA LEU A 211 21.17 21.03 -16.18
C LEU A 211 21.14 20.30 -17.53
N GLU A 212 21.96 20.74 -18.48
CA GLU A 212 22.16 20.00 -19.72
C GLU A 212 23.06 18.76 -19.48
N PRO A 213 22.88 17.66 -20.25
CA PRO A 213 23.80 16.53 -20.17
C PRO A 213 25.26 16.93 -20.39
N GLY A 214 26.16 16.42 -19.55
CA GLY A 214 27.58 16.76 -19.48
C GLY A 214 27.91 18.03 -18.68
N THR A 215 26.94 18.64 -18.01
CA THR A 215 27.17 19.85 -17.19
C THR A 215 27.17 19.55 -15.69
N ILE A 216 28.01 20.27 -14.96
CA ILE A 216 28.16 20.19 -13.51
C ILE A 216 27.43 21.39 -12.88
N SER A 217 26.68 21.15 -11.80
CA SER A 217 25.96 22.18 -11.06
C SER A 217 26.91 23.05 -10.23
N GLU A 218 26.42 24.24 -9.86
CA GLU A 218 26.91 24.91 -8.65
C GLU A 218 26.59 24.06 -7.40
N PRO A 219 27.27 24.26 -6.25
CA PRO A 219 26.93 23.58 -5.00
C PRO A 219 25.47 23.79 -4.60
N VAL A 220 24.72 22.69 -4.48
CA VAL A 220 23.30 22.68 -4.13
C VAL A 220 23.12 22.31 -2.67
N ALA A 221 22.55 23.21 -1.87
CA ALA A 221 22.28 22.95 -0.46
C ALA A 221 21.04 22.05 -0.26
N SER A 222 21.14 21.13 0.70
CA SER A 222 20.04 20.26 1.13
C SER A 222 20.14 19.95 2.63
N ASP A 223 19.16 19.22 3.16
CA ASP A 223 19.19 18.71 4.54
C ASP A 223 20.35 17.73 4.83
N TYR A 224 20.98 17.17 3.78
CA TYR A 224 22.10 16.23 3.91
C TYR A 224 23.48 16.89 3.78
N GLY A 225 23.53 18.17 3.42
CA GLY A 225 24.78 18.87 3.08
C GLY A 225 24.71 19.52 1.70
N TYR A 226 25.86 19.64 1.05
CA TYR A 226 26.03 20.27 -0.26
C TYR A 226 26.32 19.23 -1.33
N HIS A 227 25.52 19.26 -2.39
CA HIS A 227 25.64 18.37 -3.55
C HIS A 227 26.31 19.10 -4.70
N ILE A 228 27.24 18.42 -5.36
CA ILE A 228 27.75 18.79 -6.68
C ILE A 228 27.23 17.74 -7.64
N ILE A 229 26.45 18.15 -8.63
CA ILE A 229 25.65 17.25 -9.47
C ILE A 229 26.16 17.34 -10.90
N GLU A 230 26.36 16.20 -11.55
CA GLU A 230 26.60 16.14 -12.99
C GLU A 230 25.51 15.29 -13.64
N VAL A 231 24.81 15.87 -14.61
CA VAL A 231 23.85 15.12 -15.43
C VAL A 231 24.60 14.44 -16.55
N LEU A 232 24.56 13.12 -16.61
CA LEU A 232 25.19 12.32 -17.65
C LEU A 232 24.27 12.22 -18.88
N GLU A 233 23.00 11.91 -18.66
CA GLU A 233 22.01 11.70 -19.71
C GLU A 233 20.63 12.22 -19.29
N ARG A 234 19.77 12.49 -20.28
CA ARG A 234 18.38 12.90 -20.08
C ARG A 234 17.50 12.25 -21.15
N GLU A 235 16.37 11.71 -20.74
CA GLU A 235 15.40 11.08 -21.62
C GLU A 235 13.98 11.51 -21.21
N LEU A 236 13.20 12.06 -22.16
CA LEU A 236 11.88 12.64 -21.88
C LEU A 236 10.78 11.59 -21.69
N GLU A 237 10.95 10.41 -22.30
CA GLU A 237 9.94 9.35 -22.33
C GLU A 237 10.59 8.01 -21.98
N ARG A 238 11.32 7.97 -20.86
CA ARG A 238 11.94 6.74 -20.38
C ARG A 238 10.90 5.88 -19.64
N PRO A 239 10.71 4.60 -20.01
CA PRO A 239 9.82 3.69 -19.29
C PRO A 239 10.18 3.61 -17.80
N LEU A 240 9.16 3.61 -16.97
CA LEU A 240 9.32 3.38 -15.53
C LEU A 240 9.35 1.88 -15.23
N GLU A 241 10.14 1.50 -14.23
CA GLU A 241 10.10 0.15 -13.64
C GLU A 241 8.80 -0.04 -12.84
N ASP A 242 8.36 -1.28 -12.64
CA ASP A 242 7.03 -1.60 -12.07
C ASP A 242 6.71 -0.82 -10.78
N ASP A 243 7.63 -0.80 -9.80
CA ASP A 243 7.42 -0.09 -8.52
C ASP A 243 7.40 1.45 -8.66
N ALA A 244 8.13 1.98 -9.64
CA ALA A 244 8.13 3.42 -9.93
C ALA A 244 6.89 3.81 -10.75
N LEU A 245 6.45 2.92 -11.64
CA LEU A 245 5.26 3.08 -12.48
C LEU A 245 3.99 3.17 -11.62
N VAL A 246 3.83 2.27 -10.64
CA VAL A 246 2.67 2.30 -9.73
C VAL A 246 2.59 3.64 -9.01
N ARG A 247 3.69 4.09 -8.39
CA ARG A 247 3.75 5.38 -7.68
C ARG A 247 3.48 6.57 -8.60
N PHE A 248 4.00 6.53 -9.83
CA PHE A 248 3.76 7.57 -10.82
C PHE A 248 2.28 7.62 -11.24
N GLN A 249 1.67 6.48 -11.54
CA GLN A 249 0.26 6.39 -11.89
C GLN A 249 -0.65 6.81 -10.71
N ASP A 250 -0.28 6.49 -9.48
CA ASP A 250 -1.00 6.95 -8.29
C ASP A 250 -0.95 8.48 -8.16
N ALA A 251 0.20 9.11 -8.40
CA ALA A 251 0.33 10.56 -8.40
C ALA A 251 -0.49 11.23 -9.52
N LEU A 252 -0.51 10.64 -10.72
CA LEU A 252 -1.36 11.11 -11.83
C LEU A 252 -2.84 10.96 -11.49
N LEU A 253 -3.23 9.87 -10.86
CA LEU A 253 -4.61 9.62 -10.43
C LEU A 253 -5.04 10.61 -9.34
N GLU A 254 -4.19 10.88 -8.35
CA GLU A 254 -4.47 11.90 -7.33
C GLU A 254 -4.60 13.29 -7.95
N THR A 255 -3.73 13.62 -8.92
CA THR A 255 -3.85 14.87 -9.68
C THR A 255 -5.19 14.92 -10.42
N TRP A 256 -5.57 13.86 -11.12
CA TRP A 256 -6.85 13.73 -11.82
C TRP A 256 -8.05 13.93 -10.89
N TYR A 257 -8.00 13.37 -9.68
CA TYR A 257 -9.01 13.59 -8.64
C TYR A 257 -9.01 15.05 -8.16
N SER A 258 -7.84 15.61 -7.86
CA SER A 258 -7.72 16.99 -7.38
C SER A 258 -8.30 17.99 -8.38
N GLU A 259 -8.07 17.80 -9.68
CA GLU A 259 -8.62 18.65 -10.74
C GLU A 259 -10.14 18.55 -10.82
N ARG A 260 -10.70 17.34 -10.71
CA ARG A 260 -12.16 17.11 -10.79
C ARG A 260 -12.92 17.44 -9.53
N THR A 261 -12.24 17.46 -8.39
CA THR A 261 -12.83 17.87 -7.10
C THR A 261 -12.68 19.37 -6.86
N SER A 262 -11.67 20.03 -7.45
CA SER A 262 -11.48 21.49 -7.40
C SER A 262 -12.23 22.25 -8.50
N ALA A 263 -12.49 21.63 -9.65
CA ALA A 263 -13.30 22.22 -10.71
C ALA A 263 -14.79 22.24 -10.32
N GLU A 264 -15.23 23.34 -9.71
CA GLU A 264 -16.57 23.99 -9.70
C GLU A 264 -17.90 23.18 -9.59
N ASP A 265 -17.94 21.84 -9.63
CA ASP A 265 -19.17 21.04 -9.55
C ASP A 265 -19.51 20.58 -8.12
N VAL A 266 -18.52 20.62 -7.21
CA VAL A 266 -18.71 20.23 -5.80
C VAL A 266 -19.43 21.30 -4.96
N VAL A 267 -19.23 22.59 -5.29
CA VAL A 267 -19.94 23.69 -4.60
C VAL A 267 -21.38 23.82 -5.10
N ARG A 268 -21.69 23.39 -6.33
CA ARG A 268 -23.06 23.42 -6.87
C ARG A 268 -23.94 22.28 -6.38
N ALA A 269 -23.39 21.10 -6.14
CA ALA A 269 -24.15 19.96 -5.60
C ALA A 269 -24.60 20.19 -4.15
N PHE A 270 -23.79 20.87 -3.34
CA PHE A 270 -24.13 21.19 -1.94
C PHE A 270 -24.95 22.48 -1.74
N SER A 271 -25.20 23.26 -2.80
CA SER A 271 -25.96 24.52 -2.71
C SER A 271 -27.44 24.39 -3.10
N LEU A 272 -27.91 23.23 -3.58
CA LEU A 272 -29.25 23.13 -4.18
C LEU A 272 -30.11 21.93 -3.73
N ASN A 273 -29.65 21.03 -2.86
CA ASN A 273 -30.52 20.03 -2.22
C ASN A 273 -30.02 19.61 -0.83
N ASP A 274 -30.95 19.62 0.14
CA ASP A 274 -30.86 19.15 1.54
C ASP A 274 -30.07 19.98 2.57
N VAL A 275 -30.66 21.09 3.01
CA VAL A 275 -30.72 21.39 4.45
C VAL A 275 -32.08 20.89 4.93
N PRO A 276 -32.17 19.86 5.78
CA PRO A 276 -33.42 19.53 6.46
C PRO A 276 -33.90 20.77 7.23
N ASP A 277 -35.18 21.15 7.07
CA ASP A 277 -35.77 22.20 7.89
C ASP A 277 -35.46 21.93 9.36
N ASP A 278 -34.81 22.89 10.02
CA ASP A 278 -34.43 22.82 11.42
C ASP A 278 -35.66 22.40 12.25
N PRO A 279 -35.68 21.20 12.87
CA PRO A 279 -36.82 20.74 13.64
C PRO A 279 -37.01 21.52 14.95
N TYR A 280 -36.15 22.51 15.26
CA TYR A 280 -36.25 23.41 16.40
C TYR A 280 -36.59 24.86 16.03
N ALA A 281 -36.92 25.13 14.77
CA ALA A 281 -37.48 26.42 14.37
C ALA A 281 -38.98 26.50 14.74
N ALA A 282 -39.23 27.02 15.96
CA ALA A 282 -40.50 27.48 16.55
C ALA A 282 -41.25 26.49 17.46
N GLY A 283 -41.21 26.83 18.76
CA GLY A 283 -42.01 26.28 19.87
C GLY A 283 -41.55 26.86 21.19
#